data_AF-A0A8T4PAW3-F1
#
_entry.id   AF-A0A8T4PAW3-F1
#
_cell.length_a   1.000
_cell.length_b   1.000
_cell.length_c   1.000
_cell.angle_alpha   90.00
_cell.angle_beta   90.00
_cell.angle_gamma   90.00
#
_symmetry.space_group_name_H-M   'P 1'
#
loop_
_entity.id
_entity.type
_entity.pdbx_description
1 polymer ?
#
loop_
_entity_poly.entity_id
_entity_poly.type
_entity_poly.pdbx_seq_one_letter_code
_entity_poly.pdbx_strand_id
1 'polypeptide(L)'
;MKIVICGTRESRDLEVSRQVGEALAGFPSCTVLANGGTYGFPREVPLIAKANRPELLIEAYTPFASEEEWRRYAHLGLSDITDYDHINWLCGQTNDSNLKLRALQRIPSLLDGSRTAIFYASNTSGNTHVEIISANSLEIRSFILTPDREVRDLLKDSYKMILKRGITRFYSDPNELIKDLFEEVDI
;
A
#
# COMPACT_ATOMS: atom_id res chain seq x y z
N MET A 1 -11.58 -1.97 10.57
CA MET A 1 -10.20 -1.43 10.64
C MET A 1 -9.69 -1.22 9.23
N LYS A 2 -8.82 -0.25 8.95
CA LYS A 2 -8.24 -0.05 7.61
C LYS A 2 -6.72 -0.18 7.67
N ILE A 3 -6.17 -1.04 6.82
CA ILE A 3 -4.73 -1.23 6.61
C ILE A 3 -4.41 -0.79 5.18
N VAL A 4 -3.50 0.18 5.05
CA VAL A 4 -3.05 0.65 3.74
C VAL A 4 -1.89 -0.21 3.26
N ILE A 5 -1.93 -0.66 2.01
CA ILE A 5 -0.90 -1.50 1.39
C ILE A 5 -0.44 -0.81 0.12
N CYS A 6 0.83 -0.42 0.11
CA CYS A 6 1.46 0.34 -0.94
C CYS A 6 2.76 -0.33 -1.35
N GLY A 7 3.19 -0.15 -2.59
CA GLY A 7 4.44 -0.73 -3.03
C GLY A 7 4.74 -0.58 -4.50
N THR A 8 5.89 -1.12 -4.89
CA THR A 8 6.33 -1.10 -6.29
C THR A 8 5.50 -2.05 -7.14
N ARG A 9 5.28 -1.66 -8.40
CA ARG A 9 4.56 -2.47 -9.40
C ARG A 9 5.39 -3.66 -9.91
N GLU A 10 6.69 -3.62 -9.66
CA GLU A 10 7.67 -4.57 -10.17
C GLU A 10 8.01 -5.67 -9.17
N SER A 11 7.22 -5.88 -8.11
CA SER A 11 7.52 -6.95 -7.16
C SER A 11 7.42 -8.31 -7.86
N ARG A 12 8.57 -8.81 -8.33
CA ARG A 12 8.76 -10.17 -8.80
C ARG A 12 8.77 -11.18 -7.64
N ASP A 13 8.80 -10.67 -6.41
CA ASP A 13 8.81 -11.45 -5.20
C ASP A 13 7.38 -11.76 -4.73
N LEU A 14 6.76 -12.71 -5.44
CA LEU A 14 5.45 -13.25 -5.08
C LEU A 14 5.47 -13.94 -3.71
N GLU A 15 6.62 -14.45 -3.29
CA GLU A 15 6.76 -15.14 -2.01
C GLU A 15 6.62 -14.17 -0.84
N VAL A 16 7.25 -13.00 -0.93
CA VAL A 16 7.05 -11.92 0.06
C VAL A 16 5.58 -11.49 0.12
N SER A 17 4.94 -11.30 -1.04
CA SER A 17 3.52 -10.93 -1.09
C SER A 17 2.63 -12.01 -0.46
N ARG A 18 2.97 -13.29 -0.69
CA ARG A 18 2.27 -14.44 -0.12
C ARG A 18 2.37 -14.49 1.40
N GLN A 19 3.58 -14.36 1.95
CA GLN A 19 3.80 -14.39 3.39
C GLN A 19 3.04 -13.28 4.11
N VAL A 20 3.11 -12.04 3.59
CA VAL A 20 2.37 -10.91 4.18
C VAL A 20 0.85 -11.09 4.01
N GLY A 21 0.40 -11.55 2.83
CA GLY A 21 -1.03 -11.79 2.57
C GLY A 21 -1.63 -12.87 3.47
N GLU A 22 -0.95 -14.00 3.63
CA GLU A 22 -1.36 -15.08 4.54
C GLU A 22 -1.41 -14.61 5.99
N ALA A 23 -0.43 -13.82 6.42
CA ALA A 23 -0.43 -13.22 7.74
C ALA A 23 -1.64 -12.27 7.94
N LEU A 24 -1.96 -11.43 6.96
CA LEU A 24 -3.11 -10.52 7.05
C LEU A 24 -4.46 -11.25 7.09
N ALA A 25 -4.56 -12.51 6.65
CA ALA A 25 -5.77 -13.32 6.84
C ALA A 25 -6.09 -13.56 8.33
N GLY A 26 -5.11 -13.45 9.24
CA GLY A 26 -5.30 -13.55 10.69
C GLY A 26 -6.04 -12.36 11.31
N PHE A 27 -6.19 -11.25 10.58
CA PHE A 27 -6.79 -10.01 11.10
C PHE A 27 -8.32 -10.09 11.19
N PRO A 28 -8.98 -9.23 12.00
CA PRO A 28 -10.44 -9.24 12.15
C PRO A 28 -11.16 -9.16 10.80
N SER A 29 -12.30 -9.86 10.66
CA SER A 29 -13.05 -9.94 9.40
C SER A 29 -13.54 -8.59 8.87
N CYS A 30 -13.70 -7.59 9.73
CA CYS A 30 -14.06 -6.22 9.33
C CYS A 30 -12.85 -5.36 8.90
N THR A 31 -11.73 -6.00 8.57
CA THR A 31 -10.52 -5.30 8.10
C THR A 31 -10.65 -5.01 6.60
N VAL A 32 -10.41 -3.74 6.27
CA VAL A 32 -10.33 -3.20 4.91
C VAL A 32 -8.85 -3.12 4.52
N LEU A 33 -8.49 -3.77 3.42
CA LEU A 33 -7.18 -3.74 2.80
C LEU A 33 -7.21 -2.74 1.65
N ALA A 34 -6.69 -1.53 1.90
CA ALA A 34 -6.79 -0.41 0.98
C ALA A 34 -5.49 -0.19 0.19
N ASN A 35 -5.58 0.04 -1.11
CA ASN A 35 -4.41 0.30 -1.96
C ASN A 35 -4.70 1.31 -3.09
N GLY A 36 -3.72 1.51 -3.98
CA GLY A 36 -3.82 2.44 -5.11
C GLY A 36 -4.31 1.87 -6.44
N GLY A 37 -4.69 0.60 -6.50
CA GLY A 37 -5.22 -0.01 -7.72
C GLY A 37 -4.19 -0.48 -8.75
N THR A 38 -2.94 -0.68 -8.36
CA THR A 38 -1.85 -1.08 -9.26
C THR A 38 -1.43 -2.53 -9.05
N TYR A 39 -0.86 -3.18 -10.07
CA TYR A 39 -0.25 -4.51 -9.93
C TYR A 39 0.93 -4.54 -8.94
N GLY A 40 1.41 -5.75 -8.66
CA GLY A 40 2.52 -6.04 -7.76
C GLY A 40 2.04 -6.15 -6.32
N PHE A 41 2.96 -5.93 -5.39
CA PHE A 41 2.72 -6.01 -3.94
C PHE A 41 1.38 -5.40 -3.47
N PRO A 42 0.98 -4.16 -3.87
CA PRO A 42 -0.29 -3.58 -3.42
C PRO A 42 -1.53 -4.39 -3.84
N ARG A 43 -1.48 -5.15 -4.93
CA ARG A 43 -2.56 -6.03 -5.40
C ARG A 43 -2.45 -7.43 -4.81
N GLU A 44 -1.27 -8.04 -4.89
CA GLU A 44 -1.10 -9.46 -4.54
C GLU A 44 -1.39 -9.73 -3.06
N VAL A 45 -0.92 -8.86 -2.16
CA VAL A 45 -1.12 -9.04 -0.71
C VAL A 45 -2.61 -9.07 -0.34
N PRO A 46 -3.45 -8.09 -0.71
CA PRO A 46 -4.88 -8.15 -0.43
C PRO A 46 -5.59 -9.36 -1.02
N LEU A 47 -5.27 -9.75 -2.25
CA LEU A 47 -5.91 -10.89 -2.91
C LEU A 47 -5.60 -12.20 -2.20
N ILE A 48 -4.35 -12.40 -1.79
CA ILE A 48 -3.93 -13.59 -1.03
C ILE A 48 -4.62 -13.60 0.34
N ALA A 49 -4.68 -12.47 1.03
CA ALA A 49 -5.38 -12.36 2.30
C ALA A 49 -6.87 -12.73 2.16
N LYS A 50 -7.57 -12.15 1.17
CA LYS A 50 -9.00 -12.42 0.91
C LYS A 50 -9.25 -13.85 0.45
N ALA A 51 -8.34 -14.47 -0.31
CA ALA A 51 -8.46 -15.87 -0.68
C ALA A 51 -8.45 -16.82 0.53
N ASN A 52 -7.73 -16.45 1.60
CA ASN A 52 -7.67 -17.19 2.86
C ASN A 52 -8.75 -16.74 3.87
N ARG A 53 -9.31 -15.54 3.71
CA ARG A 53 -10.39 -15.00 4.52
C ARG A 53 -11.35 -14.13 3.69
N PRO A 54 -12.37 -14.74 3.07
CA PRO A 54 -13.25 -14.07 2.11
C PRO A 54 -14.01 -12.86 2.65
N GLU A 55 -14.18 -12.75 3.97
CA GLU A 55 -14.87 -11.64 4.62
C GLU A 55 -14.06 -10.33 4.65
N LEU A 56 -12.74 -10.41 4.42
CA LEU A 56 -11.91 -9.22 4.28
C LEU A 56 -12.36 -8.41 3.06
N LEU A 57 -12.31 -7.08 3.18
CA LEU A 57 -12.67 -6.16 2.11
C LEU A 57 -11.42 -5.59 1.47
N ILE A 58 -11.44 -5.43 0.14
CA ILE A 58 -10.37 -4.81 -0.63
C ILE A 58 -10.90 -3.54 -1.28
N GLU A 59 -10.23 -2.42 -1.03
CA GLU A 59 -10.59 -1.11 -1.57
C GLU A 59 -9.47 -0.50 -2.42
N ALA A 60 -9.81 -0.02 -3.62
CA ALA A 60 -8.91 0.83 -4.40
C ALA A 60 -9.23 2.31 -4.17
N TYR A 61 -8.19 3.12 -4.00
CA TYR A 61 -8.25 4.58 -4.01
C TYR A 61 -7.50 5.07 -5.23
N THR A 62 -8.25 5.52 -6.23
CA THR A 62 -7.72 5.67 -7.58
C THR A 62 -7.69 7.10 -8.06
N PRO A 63 -6.67 7.50 -8.83
CA PRO A 63 -6.65 8.81 -9.44
C PRO A 63 -7.68 8.97 -10.56
N PHE A 64 -8.41 7.93 -10.96
CA PHE A 64 -9.37 7.99 -12.08
C PHE A 64 -10.75 8.51 -11.66
N ALA A 65 -11.49 9.04 -12.64
CA ALA A 65 -12.84 9.58 -12.49
C ALA A 65 -13.92 8.53 -12.75
N SER A 66 -13.59 7.46 -13.47
CA SER A 66 -14.53 6.40 -13.84
C SER A 66 -13.81 5.11 -14.20
N GLU A 67 -14.58 4.03 -14.24
CA GLU A 67 -14.14 2.72 -14.74
C GLU A 67 -13.64 2.79 -16.20
N GLU A 68 -14.30 3.56 -17.06
CA GLU A 68 -13.87 3.73 -18.45
C GLU A 68 -12.44 4.31 -18.53
N GLU A 69 -12.16 5.31 -17.69
CA GLU A 69 -10.83 5.92 -17.63
C GLU A 69 -9.80 4.93 -17.09
N TRP A 70 -10.11 4.18 -16.03
CA TRP A 70 -9.24 3.12 -15.53
C TRP A 70 -8.89 2.11 -16.62
N ARG A 71 -9.89 1.59 -17.34
CA ARG A 71 -9.70 0.63 -18.43
C ARG A 71 -8.82 1.22 -19.54
N ARG A 72 -8.99 2.49 -19.88
CA ARG A 72 -8.14 3.22 -20.85
C ARG A 72 -6.66 3.24 -20.42
N TYR A 73 -6.41 3.38 -19.12
CA TYR A 73 -5.05 3.43 -18.55
C TYR A 73 -4.53 2.07 -18.03
N ALA A 74 -5.22 0.96 -18.28
CA ALA A 74 -4.83 -0.36 -17.79
C ALA A 74 -3.39 -0.75 -18.17
N HIS A 75 -2.96 -0.35 -19.37
CA HIS A 75 -1.60 -0.55 -19.89
C HIS A 75 -0.49 0.10 -19.05
N LEU A 76 -0.82 1.00 -18.12
CA LEU A 76 0.13 1.63 -17.18
C LEU A 76 0.36 0.79 -15.92
N GLY A 77 -0.13 -0.45 -15.88
CA GLY A 77 0.06 -1.36 -14.75
C GLY A 77 -1.01 -1.24 -13.67
N LEU A 78 -2.27 -1.03 -14.09
CA LEU A 78 -3.42 -1.04 -13.21
C LEU A 78 -4.02 -2.43 -13.10
N SER A 79 -4.39 -2.80 -11.87
CA SER A 79 -5.07 -4.04 -11.54
C SER A 79 -6.43 -4.16 -12.23
N ASP A 80 -6.99 -5.37 -12.29
CA ASP A 80 -8.37 -5.54 -12.76
C ASP A 80 -9.36 -4.93 -11.75
N ILE A 81 -10.44 -4.32 -12.23
CA ILE A 81 -11.51 -3.78 -11.39
C ILE A 81 -12.18 -4.88 -10.56
N THR A 82 -12.22 -6.12 -11.06
CA THR A 82 -12.85 -7.25 -10.37
C THR A 82 -12.06 -7.72 -9.14
N ASP A 83 -10.84 -7.22 -8.94
CA ASP A 83 -10.03 -7.53 -7.75
C ASP A 83 -10.52 -6.78 -6.49
N TYR A 84 -11.46 -5.83 -6.63
CA TYR A 84 -11.86 -4.90 -5.57
C TYR A 84 -13.34 -5.03 -5.21
N ASP A 85 -13.64 -5.00 -3.91
CA ASP A 85 -15.03 -4.91 -3.42
C ASP A 85 -15.58 -3.49 -3.61
N HIS A 86 -14.72 -2.47 -3.44
CA HIS A 86 -15.08 -1.08 -3.68
C HIS A 86 -13.94 -0.30 -4.34
N ILE A 87 -14.31 0.66 -5.19
CA ILE A 87 -13.37 1.60 -5.81
C ILE A 87 -13.81 3.03 -5.51
N ASN A 88 -12.89 3.80 -4.94
CA ASN A 88 -13.03 5.21 -4.67
C ASN A 88 -12.47 6.02 -5.83
N TRP A 89 -13.36 6.60 -6.65
CA TRP A 89 -13.03 7.45 -7.80
C TRP A 89 -12.77 8.89 -7.34
N LEU A 90 -11.49 9.28 -7.23
CA LEU A 90 -11.11 10.48 -6.47
C LEU A 90 -10.83 11.71 -7.33
N CYS A 91 -11.07 11.65 -8.64
CA CYS A 91 -10.90 12.80 -9.52
C CYS A 91 -12.20 13.09 -10.27
N GLY A 92 -12.63 14.36 -10.26
CA GLY A 92 -13.72 14.79 -11.13
C GLY A 92 -13.30 14.74 -12.60
N GLN A 93 -14.28 14.62 -13.51
CA GLN A 93 -14.07 14.57 -14.97
C GLN A 93 -13.39 15.82 -15.57
N THR A 94 -13.15 16.87 -14.78
CA THR A 94 -12.73 18.21 -15.22
C THR A 94 -11.28 18.56 -14.91
N ASN A 95 -10.49 17.65 -14.34
CA ASN A 95 -9.11 17.96 -13.99
C ASN A 95 -8.16 17.65 -15.16
N ASP A 96 -7.83 18.68 -15.95
CA ASP A 96 -6.73 18.71 -16.95
C ASP A 96 -5.34 18.42 -16.34
N SER A 97 -5.26 18.14 -15.05
CA SER A 97 -4.04 17.72 -14.38
C SER A 97 -3.54 16.38 -14.90
N ASN A 98 -2.24 16.30 -15.18
CA ASN A 98 -1.56 15.05 -15.51
C ASN A 98 -1.83 13.97 -14.43
N LEU A 99 -2.02 12.73 -14.87
CA LEU A 99 -2.25 11.53 -14.06
C LEU A 99 -1.28 11.41 -12.86
N LYS A 100 -0.02 11.84 -13.00
CA LYS A 100 0.94 11.85 -11.87
C LYS A 100 0.45 12.72 -10.71
N LEU A 101 -0.08 13.92 -10.98
CA LEU A 101 -0.57 14.82 -9.94
C LEU A 101 -1.82 14.25 -9.28
N ARG A 102 -2.74 13.67 -10.07
CA ARG A 102 -3.93 12.98 -9.56
C ARG A 102 -3.56 11.81 -8.65
N ALA A 103 -2.50 11.07 -9.01
CA ALA A 103 -1.98 9.98 -8.18
C ALA A 103 -1.38 10.46 -6.85
N LEU A 104 -0.93 11.72 -6.75
CA LEU A 104 -0.51 12.34 -5.49
C LEU A 104 -1.72 12.86 -4.70
N GLN A 105 -2.69 13.48 -5.37
CA GLN A 105 -3.91 14.01 -4.76
C GLN A 105 -4.78 12.94 -4.10
N ARG A 106 -4.68 11.68 -4.53
CA ARG A 106 -5.41 10.56 -3.91
C ARG A 106 -4.87 10.13 -2.54
N ILE A 107 -3.60 10.44 -2.23
CA ILE A 107 -2.89 9.90 -1.06
C ILE A 107 -3.59 10.25 0.26
N PRO A 108 -4.06 11.49 0.50
CA PRO A 108 -4.81 11.82 1.71
C PRO A 108 -6.05 10.94 1.89
N SER A 109 -6.85 10.72 0.86
CA SER A 109 -8.03 9.84 0.94
C SER A 109 -7.67 8.38 1.15
N LEU A 110 -6.57 7.90 0.53
CA LEU A 110 -6.06 6.56 0.76
C LEU A 110 -5.67 6.36 2.24
N LEU A 111 -5.02 7.34 2.86
CA LEU A 111 -4.53 7.24 4.24
C LEU A 111 -5.61 7.56 5.29
N ASP A 112 -6.66 8.30 4.92
CA ASP A 112 -7.72 8.69 5.83
C ASP A 112 -8.37 7.50 6.53
N GLY A 113 -8.60 7.64 7.84
CA GLY A 113 -9.14 6.61 8.73
C GLY A 113 -8.24 5.39 8.95
N SER A 114 -7.03 5.33 8.37
CA SER A 114 -6.09 4.23 8.61
C SER A 114 -5.21 4.48 9.83
N ARG A 115 -4.85 3.42 10.55
CA ARG A 115 -3.89 3.46 11.67
C ARG A 115 -2.59 2.72 11.35
N THR A 116 -2.63 1.88 10.32
CA THR A 116 -1.54 1.01 9.92
C THR A 116 -1.34 1.08 8.42
N ALA A 117 -0.08 1.18 7.99
CA ALA A 117 0.31 1.11 6.60
C ALA A 117 1.50 0.16 6.42
N ILE A 118 1.47 -0.63 5.35
CA ILE A 118 2.52 -1.55 4.94
C ILE A 118 3.04 -1.09 3.58
N PHE A 119 4.35 -0.87 3.49
CA PHE A 119 5.01 -0.37 2.30
C PHE A 119 6.04 -1.37 1.81
N TYR A 120 5.95 -1.76 0.54
CA TYR A 120 7.03 -2.49 -0.14
C TYR A 120 7.85 -1.52 -1.00
N ALA A 121 9.06 -1.22 -0.55
CA ALA A 121 9.96 -0.30 -1.23
C ALA A 121 11.19 -1.07 -1.73
N SER A 122 11.20 -1.43 -3.02
CA SER A 122 12.32 -2.16 -3.66
C SER A 122 13.23 -1.28 -4.50
N ASN A 123 12.99 0.03 -4.53
CA ASN A 123 13.79 1.01 -5.25
C ASN A 123 13.72 2.36 -4.52
N THR A 124 14.36 3.38 -5.10
CA THR A 124 14.49 4.73 -4.54
C THR A 124 13.62 5.75 -5.27
N SER A 125 12.68 5.30 -6.11
CA SER A 125 11.85 6.17 -6.94
C SER A 125 10.42 5.68 -7.05
N GLY A 126 9.46 6.61 -6.98
CA GLY A 126 8.04 6.31 -7.15
C GLY A 126 7.17 6.94 -6.07
N ASN A 127 5.86 6.81 -6.25
CA ASN A 127 4.88 7.43 -5.36
C ASN A 127 4.88 6.81 -3.95
N THR A 128 5.35 5.57 -3.79
CA THR A 128 5.48 4.89 -2.49
C THR A 128 6.25 5.73 -1.47
N HIS A 129 7.27 6.48 -1.91
CA HIS A 129 8.03 7.37 -1.03
C HIS A 129 7.19 8.54 -0.49
N VAL A 130 6.32 9.10 -1.33
CA VAL A 130 5.40 10.14 -0.91
C VAL A 130 4.36 9.56 0.04
N GLU A 131 3.85 8.36 -0.24
CA GLU A 131 2.90 7.66 0.63
C GLU A 131 3.52 7.38 2.02
N ILE A 132 4.78 6.95 2.09
CA ILE A 132 5.54 6.76 3.34
C ILE A 132 5.64 8.08 4.13
N ILE A 133 6.06 9.16 3.46
CA ILE A 133 6.24 10.46 4.11
C ILE A 133 4.89 11.01 4.60
N SER A 134 3.83 10.85 3.81
CA SER A 134 2.47 11.25 4.17
C SER A 134 1.95 10.45 5.36
N ALA A 135 2.14 9.13 5.38
CA ALA A 135 1.75 8.27 6.50
C ALA A 135 2.46 8.68 7.80
N ASN A 136 3.78 8.89 7.74
CA ASN A 136 4.54 9.39 8.89
C ASN A 136 4.08 10.78 9.37
N SER A 137 3.73 11.67 8.44
CA SER A 137 3.23 13.02 8.77
C SER A 137 1.87 12.96 9.48
N LEU A 138 1.05 11.97 9.13
CA LEU A 138 -0.25 11.68 9.76
C LEU A 138 -0.13 10.76 10.98
N GLU A 139 1.09 10.44 11.42
CA GLU A 139 1.37 9.55 12.56
C GLU A 139 0.77 8.14 12.41
N ILE A 140 0.63 7.69 11.17
CA ILE A 140 0.19 6.33 10.83
C ILE A 140 1.36 5.38 11.03
N ARG A 141 1.13 4.31 11.80
CA ARG A 141 2.15 3.29 12.07
C ARG A 141 2.51 2.58 10.77
N SER A 142 3.78 2.66 10.40
CA SER A 142 4.26 2.33 9.06
C SER A 142 5.31 1.22 9.11
N PHE A 143 5.03 0.13 8.41
CA PHE A 143 5.91 -1.03 8.28
C PHE A 143 6.49 -1.05 6.86
N ILE A 144 7.78 -0.72 6.72
CA ILE A 144 8.45 -0.62 5.43
C ILE A 144 9.29 -1.88 5.20
N LEU A 145 8.90 -2.70 4.22
CA LEU A 145 9.66 -3.85 3.78
C LEU A 145 10.56 -3.47 2.59
N THR A 146 11.87 -3.65 2.79
CA THR A 146 12.91 -3.44 1.79
C THR A 146 13.91 -4.59 1.91
N PRO A 147 13.70 -5.69 1.15
CA PRO A 147 14.57 -6.88 1.24
C PRO A 147 16.02 -6.59 0.80
N ASP A 148 16.20 -5.66 -0.15
CA ASP A 148 17.51 -5.23 -0.59
C ASP A 148 18.19 -4.35 0.47
N ARG A 149 19.34 -4.81 0.96
CA ARG A 149 20.09 -4.13 2.02
C ARG A 149 20.61 -2.76 1.58
N GLU A 150 21.09 -2.63 0.35
CA GLU A 150 21.66 -1.37 -0.15
C GLU A 150 20.57 -0.31 -0.29
N VAL A 151 19.44 -0.68 -0.90
CA VAL A 151 18.28 0.22 -1.02
C VAL A 151 17.77 0.61 0.36
N ARG A 152 17.68 -0.34 1.30
CA ARG A 152 17.21 -0.07 2.66
C ARG A 152 18.11 0.92 3.39
N ASP A 153 19.42 0.71 3.35
CA ASP A 153 20.37 1.54 4.08
C ASP A 153 20.36 2.97 3.50
N LEU A 154 20.26 3.11 2.16
CA LEU A 154 20.06 4.40 1.50
C LEU A 154 18.74 5.09 1.91
N LEU A 155 17.62 4.36 1.95
CA LEU A 155 16.32 4.91 2.34
C LEU A 155 16.34 5.34 3.81
N LYS A 156 16.92 4.54 4.71
CA LYS A 156 17.10 4.91 6.12
C LYS A 156 17.88 6.20 6.27
N ASP A 157 19.00 6.33 5.54
CA ASP A 157 19.82 7.54 5.57
C ASP A 157 19.09 8.75 5.00
N SER A 158 18.33 8.57 3.92
CA SER A 158 17.52 9.61 3.29
C SER A 158 16.39 10.10 4.19
N TYR A 159 15.84 9.20 5.01
CA TYR A 159 14.67 9.46 5.84
C TYR A 159 14.98 9.78 7.30
N LYS A 160 16.25 9.68 7.72
CA LYS A 160 16.66 9.87 9.13
C LYS A 160 16.21 11.19 9.77
N MET A 161 15.99 12.23 8.97
CA MET A 161 15.53 13.54 9.44
C MET A 161 14.01 13.71 9.45
N ILE A 162 13.28 12.86 8.73
CA ILE A 162 11.84 13.03 8.47
C ILE A 162 11.02 12.01 9.25
N LEU A 163 11.49 10.77 9.35
CA LEU A 163 10.73 9.70 9.99
C LEU A 163 10.82 9.78 11.51
N LYS A 164 9.65 9.80 12.15
CA LYS A 164 9.50 9.77 13.60
C LYS A 164 9.83 8.37 14.11
N ARG A 165 10.81 8.27 15.01
CA ARG A 165 11.21 7.01 15.65
C ARG A 165 10.00 6.40 16.38
N GLY A 166 9.78 5.09 16.20
CA GLY A 166 8.67 4.36 16.82
C GLY A 166 7.35 4.38 16.05
N ILE A 167 7.19 5.28 15.06
CA ILE A 167 6.03 5.29 14.16
C ILE A 167 6.33 4.49 12.89
N THR A 168 7.53 4.69 12.34
CA THR A 168 7.96 4.01 11.11
C THR A 168 9.10 3.04 11.40
N ARG A 169 8.97 1.81 10.91
CA ARG A 169 9.96 0.74 11.05
C ARG A 169 10.33 0.15 9.69
N PHE A 170 11.58 -0.27 9.57
CA PHE A 170 12.13 -0.88 8.37
C PHE A 170 12.49 -2.33 8.62
N TYR A 171 12.13 -3.19 7.68
CA TYR A 171 12.35 -4.63 7.72
C TYR A 171 13.05 -5.06 6.43
N SER A 172 13.94 -6.03 6.54
CA SER A 172 14.42 -6.82 5.38
C SER A 172 13.80 -8.19 5.32
N ASP A 173 13.34 -8.71 6.46
CA ASP A 173 12.67 -10.00 6.55
C ASP A 173 11.15 -9.77 6.72
N PRO A 174 10.32 -10.29 5.80
CA PRO A 174 8.87 -10.25 5.97
C PRO A 174 8.39 -10.89 7.27
N ASN A 175 9.08 -11.90 7.82
CA ASN A 175 8.66 -12.55 9.07
C ASN A 175 8.85 -11.63 10.29
N GLU A 176 9.92 -10.84 10.32
CA GLU A 176 10.12 -9.82 11.36
C GLU A 176 9.04 -8.74 11.27
N LEU A 177 8.69 -8.32 10.06
CA LEU A 177 7.59 -7.39 9.83
C LEU A 177 6.27 -7.94 10.36
N ILE A 178 5.94 -9.19 9.99
CA ILE A 178 4.70 -9.86 10.38
C ILE A 178 4.62 -9.96 11.91
N LYS A 179 5.70 -10.36 12.57
CA LYS A 179 5.75 -10.45 14.02
C LYS A 179 5.40 -9.11 14.67
N ASP A 180 6.11 -8.04 14.31
CA ASP A 180 5.86 -6.72 14.86
C ASP A 180 4.45 -6.20 14.51
N LEU A 181 3.95 -6.52 13.31
CA LEU A 181 2.61 -6.13 12.87
C LEU A 181 1.52 -6.70 13.80
N PHE A 182 1.66 -7.96 14.23
CA PHE A 182 0.72 -8.59 15.18
C PHE A 182 0.90 -8.15 16.63
N GLU A 183 2.12 -7.78 17.03
CA GLU A 183 2.38 -7.25 18.38
C GLU A 183 1.86 -5.83 18.55
N GLU A 184 1.84 -5.04 17.48
CA GLU A 184 1.50 -3.61 17.56
C GLU A 184 0.10 -3.27 17.11
N VAL A 185 -0.50 -4.05 16.22
CA VAL A 185 -1.91 -3.88 15.90
C VAL A 185 -2.69 -4.65 16.95
N ASP A 186 -3.34 -3.92 17.86
CA ASP A 186 -4.29 -4.51 18.82
C ASP A 186 -5.39 -5.23 18.02
N ILE A 187 -5.27 -6.55 17.89
CA ILE A 187 -6.25 -7.46 17.27
C ILE A 187 -7.29 -7.87 18.31
#